data_AF-A0A3G1A488-F1
#
_entry.id   AF-A0A3G1A488-F1
#
_cell.length_a   1.000
_cell.length_b   1.000
_cell.length_c   1.000
_cell.angle_alpha   90.00
_cell.angle_beta   90.00
_cell.angle_gamma   90.00
#
_symmetry.space_group_name_H-M   'P 1'
#
loop_
_entity.id
_entity.type
_entity.pdbx_description
1 polymer ?
#
loop_
_entity_poly.entity_id
_entity_poly.type
_entity_poly.pdbx_seq_one_letter_code
_entity_poly.pdbx_strand_id
1 'polypeptide(L)' 'MPGHLKDALEESAKTGIHIWDYLCFLPVKDYIDVVYSCDIHFQKIGGELNVEVINPLGG' A
#
# COMPACT_ATOMS: atom_id res chain seq x y z
N MET A 1 -8.85 -13.27 -13.40
CA MET A 1 -8.65 -11.87 -12.98
C MET A 1 -7.17 -11.68 -12.68
N PRO A 2 -6.57 -10.53 -13.02
CA PRO A 2 -5.16 -10.26 -12.67
C PRO A 2 -4.99 -10.41 -11.15
N GLY A 3 -3.95 -11.12 -10.69
CA GLY A 3 -3.81 -11.52 -9.27
C GLY A 3 -4.00 -10.37 -8.28
N HIS A 4 -3.38 -9.22 -8.56
CA HIS A 4 -3.43 -8.05 -7.68
C HIS A 4 -4.81 -7.42 -7.49
N LEU A 5 -5.76 -7.60 -8.41
CA LEU A 5 -7.10 -7.04 -8.24
C LEU A 5 -7.87 -7.75 -7.13
N LYS A 6 -7.71 -9.07 -7.03
CA LYS A 6 -8.37 -9.87 -6.00
C LYS A 6 -7.79 -9.51 -4.63
N ASP A 7 -6.47 -9.46 -4.51
CA ASP A 7 -5.78 -9.12 -3.27
C ASP A 7 -6.13 -7.69 -2.82
N ALA A 8 -6.20 -6.73 -3.76
CA ALA A 8 -6.61 -5.36 -3.46
C ALA A 8 -8.05 -5.27 -2.95
N LEU A 9 -8.97 -6.07 -3.49
CA LEU A 9 -10.35 -6.14 -3.00
C LEU A 9 -10.42 -6.74 -1.59
N GLU A 10 -9.67 -7.81 -1.34
CA GLU A 10 -9.65 -8.49 -0.04
C GLU A 10 -9.06 -7.59 1.06
N GLU A 11 -7.92 -6.94 0.81
CA GLU A 11 -7.32 -6.02 1.79
C GLU A 11 -8.16 -4.75 1.98
N SER A 12 -8.74 -4.18 0.91
CA SER A 12 -9.64 -3.03 1.02
C SER A 12 -10.87 -3.34 1.89
N ALA A 13 -11.49 -4.50 1.69
CA ALA A 13 -12.65 -4.92 2.50
C ALA A 13 -12.27 -5.17 3.98
N LYS A 14 -11.06 -5.65 4.24
CA LYS A 14 -10.56 -5.97 5.59
C LYS A 14 -10.15 -4.73 6.38
N THR A 15 -9.50 -3.76 5.75
CA THR A 15 -8.93 -2.59 6.46
C THR A 15 -9.82 -1.35 6.41
N GLY A 16 -10.76 -1.30 5.45
CA GLY A 16 -11.56 -0.10 5.14
C GLY A 16 -10.80 0.95 4.34
N ILE A 17 -9.56 0.69 3.92
CA ILE A 17 -8.78 1.60 3.06
C ILE A 17 -9.28 1.47 1.60
N HIS A 18 -9.24 2.57 0.86
CA HIS A 18 -9.72 2.62 -0.51
C HIS A 18 -8.94 1.66 -1.42
N ILE A 19 -9.62 0.89 -2.26
CA ILE A 19 -9.02 -0.13 -3.15
C ILE A 19 -7.88 0.43 -4.02
N TRP A 20 -7.97 1.69 -4.45
CA TRP A 20 -6.94 2.34 -5.26
C TRP A 20 -5.57 2.38 -4.58
N ASP A 21 -5.51 2.51 -3.26
CA ASP A 21 -4.25 2.53 -2.51
C ASP A 21 -3.56 1.15 -2.59
N TYR A 22 -4.34 0.07 -2.59
CA TYR A 22 -3.80 -1.28 -2.82
C TYR A 22 -3.47 -1.55 -4.28
N LEU A 23 -4.27 -1.06 -5.21
CA LEU A 23 -4.02 -1.24 -6.65
C LEU A 23 -2.76 -0.53 -7.13
N CYS A 24 -2.39 0.59 -6.52
CA CYS A 24 -1.13 1.26 -6.86
C CYS A 24 0.07 0.64 -6.13
N PHE A 25 -0.14 0.06 -4.94
CA PHE A 25 0.93 -0.48 -4.10
C PHE A 25 1.30 -1.93 -4.42
N LEU A 26 0.33 -2.83 -4.46
CA LEU A 26 0.55 -4.28 -4.58
C LEU A 26 1.34 -4.70 -5.84
N PRO A 27 1.15 -4.08 -7.02
CA PRO A 27 1.90 -4.48 -8.21
C PRO A 27 3.39 -4.15 -8.16
N VAL A 28 3.79 -3.18 -7.33
CA VAL A 28 5.17 -2.65 -7.29
C VAL A 28 5.93 -3.04 -6.03
N LYS A 29 5.25 -3.55 -4.99
CA LYS A 29 5.81 -3.80 -3.65
C LYS A 29 7.09 -4.66 -3.64
N ASP A 30 7.22 -5.59 -4.59
CA ASP A 30 8.37 -6.51 -4.67
C ASP A 30 9.52 -5.94 -5.53
N TYR A 31 9.35 -4.74 -6.07
CA TYR A 31 10.31 -4.06 -6.96
C TYR A 31 10.87 -2.77 -6.37
N ILE A 32 10.42 -2.38 -5.16
CA ILE A 32 10.77 -1.12 -4.52
C ILE A 32 11.24 -1.38 -3.09
N ASP A 33 12.25 -0.63 -2.65
CA ASP A 33 12.76 -0.71 -1.28
C ASP A 33 12.00 0.24 -0.34
N VAL A 34 11.63 1.43 -0.86
CA VAL A 34 11.06 2.53 -0.08
C VAL A 34 9.94 3.23 -0.85
N VAL A 35 8.84 3.53 -0.16
CA VAL A 35 7.74 4.39 -0.64
C VAL A 35 7.85 5.75 0.03
N TYR A 36 7.81 6.82 -0.75
CA TYR A 36 7.71 8.18 -0.22
C TYR A 36 6.27 8.67 -0.32
N SER A 37 5.62 8.88 0.82
CA SER A 37 4.23 9.34 0.87
C SER A 37 3.94 10.11 2.16
N CYS A 38 3.18 11.20 2.03
CA CYS A 38 2.63 11.94 3.17
C CYS A 38 1.27 11.38 3.62
N ASP A 39 0.74 10.37 2.91
CA ASP A 39 -0.56 9.78 3.18
C ASP A 39 -0.46 8.67 4.25
N ILE A 40 -1.23 8.81 5.31
CA ILE A 40 -1.28 7.87 6.44
C ILE A 40 -1.75 6.47 6.05
N HIS A 41 -2.55 6.32 4.99
CA HIS A 41 -2.95 5.02 4.50
C HIS A 41 -1.75 4.22 4.01
N PHE A 42 -0.82 4.86 3.30
CA PHE A 42 0.39 4.19 2.82
C PHE A 42 1.29 3.80 3.98
N GLN A 43 1.39 4.61 5.02
CA GLN A 43 2.14 4.24 6.23
C GLN A 43 1.59 2.96 6.87
N LYS A 44 0.26 2.84 6.95
CA LYS A 44 -0.39 1.62 7.46
C LYS A 44 -0.18 0.42 6.53
N ILE A 45 -0.40 0.60 5.22
CA ILE A 45 -0.24 -0.44 4.20
C ILE A 45 1.20 -0.97 4.19
N GLY A 46 2.20 -0.07 4.18
CA GLY A 46 3.61 -0.44 4.19
C GLY A 46 3.99 -1.22 5.45
N GLY A 47 3.49 -0.81 6.62
CA GLY A 47 3.68 -1.54 7.87
C GLY A 47 3.10 -2.97 7.82
N GLU A 48 1.90 -3.15 7.26
CA GLU A 48 1.26 -4.46 7.12
C GLU A 48 1.98 -5.37 6.10
N LEU A 49 2.53 -4.77 5.04
CA LEU A 49 3.16 -5.48 3.92
C LEU A 49 4.69 -5.54 3.99
N ASN A 50 5.29 -5.07 5.09
CA ASN A 50 6.74 -4.99 5.31
C ASN A 50 7.51 -4.21 4.24
N VAL A 51 6.98 -3.06 3.82
CA VAL A 51 7.67 -2.10 2.94
C VAL A 51 7.88 -0.80 3.69
N GLU A 52 9.08 -0.24 3.61
CA GLU A 52 9.39 1.03 4.26
C GLU A 52 8.60 2.18 3.62
N VAL A 53 7.98 3.01 4.45
CA VAL A 53 7.24 4.20 4.00
C VAL A 53 7.76 5.42 4.75
N ILE A 54 8.30 6.38 4.00
CA ILE A 54 8.88 7.62 4.54
C ILE A 54 7.95 8.79 4.20
N ASN A 55 7.59 9.57 5.21
CA ASN A 55 6.95 10.86 4.99
C ASN A 55 8.04 11.94 4.74
N PRO A 56 8.17 12.48 3.52
CA PRO A 56 9.24 13.42 3.18
C PRO A 56 9.09 14.79 3.84
N LEU A 57 7.92 15.12 4.39
CA LEU A 57 7.66 16.40 5.06
C LEU A 57 7.96 16.38 6.56
N GLY A 58 8.41 15.24 7.08
CA GLY A 58 8.56 14.99 8.51
C GLY A 58 7.24 14.50 9.11
N GLY A 59 7.26 13.27 9.59
CA GLY A 59 6.15 12.58 10.25
C GLY A 59 6.69 11.46 11.12
#